data_AF-A0A8K0KDP5-F1
#
_entry.id   AF-A0A8K0KDP5-F1
#
_cell.length_a   1.000
_cell.length_b   1.000
_cell.length_c   1.000
_cell.angle_alpha   90.00
_cell.angle_beta   90.00
_cell.angle_gamma   90.00
#
_symmetry.space_group_name_H-M   'P 1'
#
loop_
_entity.id
_entity.type
_entity.pdbx_description
1 polymer ?
#
loop_
_entity_poly.entity_id
_entity_poly.type
_entity_poly.pdbx_seq_one_letter_code
_entity_poly.pdbx_strand_id
1 'polypeptide(L)'
;MDIEDSSRVLQTVAKDVSIMVDKARGKALRLVENIEEVEYWRWITGIGCSVAFMVVWLLILAGVSCGCCGAEEKASPTLLSGVIIGSLISIVLWTVAMAALVVGGHGQVFICRPLYEEPDFVALTRLLDSPGAVLRFKDNGGSGGFFSSLLYGNSTLDVPLRRVLRECRGNMATYPAFQLQRVFDAEEETDHYEWKKFRNQVDRLDVNLTDVQILTPALQMKLNNLLDATMLNLTDYRVKLNGPVTLKDMSSFADQLEKVANQIQDLATASRLETLASRAKRLLASHIQVLETQKEDLVYQLTMLEVQLLPLQRQVNQSISHLKTIQYFINNQGSAIAQQKSRDYMDRIVGYMEQYREHVMSGVQRTVANCRPIWDIFHATRLLLCRHIMDPLNGFWFASVWCLVLLLAATPLLLKLADYYKHIHQQMSHGVGSQSEMIVGQETEASSNWNTPG
;
A
#
# COMPACT_ATOMS: atom_id res chain seq x y z
N MET A 1 20.44 17.37 10.35
CA MET A 1 19.25 16.96 11.11
C MET A 1 19.36 15.44 11.25
N ASP A 2 19.12 14.85 12.42
CA ASP A 2 19.16 13.37 12.52
C ASP A 2 17.92 12.81 11.78
N ILE A 3 18.07 11.72 11.02
CA ILE A 3 16.99 11.03 10.27
C ILE A 3 15.75 10.79 11.15
N GLU A 4 15.97 10.59 12.45
CA GLU A 4 14.91 10.40 13.43
C GLU A 4 13.98 11.61 13.56
N ASP A 5 14.52 12.84 13.52
CA ASP A 5 13.72 14.07 13.56
C ASP A 5 12.91 14.26 12.27
N SER A 6 13.52 14.03 11.10
CA SER A 6 12.80 14.06 9.81
C SER A 6 11.69 13.02 9.74
N SER A 7 11.92 11.82 10.30
CA SER A 7 10.90 10.78 10.37
C SER A 7 9.72 11.19 11.26
N ARG A 8 9.99 11.87 12.39
CA ARG A 8 8.96 12.34 13.31
C ARG A 8 8.11 13.42 12.66
N VAL A 9 8.72 14.38 11.96
CA VAL A 9 8.01 15.41 11.20
C VAL A 9 7.10 14.78 10.14
N LEU A 10 7.59 13.78 9.40
CA LEU A 10 6.80 13.08 8.39
C LEU A 10 5.59 12.34 9.00
N GLN A 11 5.79 11.70 10.16
CA GLN A 11 4.71 11.01 10.88
C GLN A 11 3.65 11.99 11.39
N THR A 12 4.05 13.16 11.91
CA THR A 12 3.12 14.21 12.33
C THR A 12 2.30 14.72 11.14
N VAL A 13 2.94 15.03 10.01
CA VAL A 13 2.25 15.46 8.80
C VAL A 13 1.28 14.38 8.29
N ALA A 14 1.71 13.12 8.24
CA ALA A 14 0.85 12.01 7.82
C ALA A 14 -0.39 11.87 8.73
N LYS A 15 -0.22 12.03 10.04
CA LYS A 15 -1.32 11.99 11.02
C LYS A 15 -2.28 13.17 10.87
N ASP A 16 -1.76 14.38 10.65
CA ASP A 16 -2.60 15.56 10.45
C ASP A 16 -3.39 15.47 9.15
N VAL A 17 -2.77 14.96 8.08
CA VAL A 17 -3.44 14.68 6.81
C VAL A 17 -4.53 13.64 7.00
N SER A 18 -4.27 12.53 7.72
CA SER A 18 -5.29 11.49 7.92
C SER A 18 -6.50 12.02 8.69
N ILE A 19 -6.28 12.80 9.76
CA ILE A 19 -7.36 13.44 10.52
C ILE A 19 -8.17 14.37 9.62
N MET A 20 -7.51 15.13 8.75
CA MET A 20 -8.22 16.05 7.87
C MET A 20 -9.00 15.33 6.77
N VAL A 21 -8.47 14.24 6.23
CA VAL A 21 -9.18 13.37 5.27
C VAL A 21 -10.44 12.80 5.91
N ASP A 22 -10.37 12.31 7.15
CA ASP A 22 -11.56 11.82 7.87
C ASP A 22 -12.59 12.92 8.11
N LYS A 23 -12.14 14.13 8.48
CA LYS A 23 -13.03 15.29 8.65
C LYS A 23 -13.67 15.71 7.33
N ALA A 24 -12.91 15.68 6.22
CA ALA A 24 -13.40 15.98 4.89
C ALA A 24 -14.43 14.93 4.43
N ARG A 25 -14.16 13.65 4.68
CA ARG A 25 -15.11 12.54 4.43
C ARG A 25 -16.42 12.74 5.19
N GLY A 26 -16.35 13.08 6.48
CA GLY A 26 -17.54 13.34 7.29
C GLY A 26 -18.34 14.58 6.85
N LYS A 27 -17.70 15.57 6.24
CA LYS A 27 -18.40 16.70 5.60
C LYS A 27 -18.99 16.32 4.25
N ALA A 28 -18.27 15.53 3.45
CA ALA A 28 -18.73 15.06 2.15
C ALA A 28 -19.99 14.19 2.28
N LEU A 29 -20.02 13.27 3.26
CA LEU A 29 -21.20 12.44 3.52
C LEU A 29 -22.43 13.28 3.89
N ARG A 30 -22.27 14.29 4.75
CA ARG A 30 -23.35 15.24 5.09
C ARG A 30 -23.80 16.09 3.90
N LEU A 31 -22.86 16.46 3.02
CA LEU A 31 -23.21 17.19 1.80
C LEU A 31 -24.06 16.31 0.87
N VAL A 32 -23.72 15.03 0.73
CA VAL A 32 -24.49 14.07 -0.09
C VAL A 32 -25.91 13.92 0.45
N GLU A 33 -26.08 13.76 1.76
CA GLU A 33 -27.39 13.69 2.41
C GLU A 33 -28.23 14.95 2.13
N ASN A 34 -27.64 16.14 2.27
CA ASN A 34 -28.31 17.39 1.93
C ASN A 34 -28.66 17.52 0.44
N ILE A 35 -27.85 16.94 -0.46
CA ILE A 35 -28.11 16.97 -1.90
C ILE A 35 -29.32 16.11 -2.25
N GLU A 36 -29.52 14.96 -1.60
CA GLU A 36 -30.70 14.12 -1.79
C GLU A 36 -31.98 14.85 -1.39
N GLU A 37 -31.98 15.58 -0.26
CA GLU A 37 -33.13 16.38 0.16
C GLU A 37 -33.44 17.51 -0.83
N VAL A 38 -32.41 18.23 -1.30
CA VAL A 38 -32.57 19.29 -2.30
C VAL A 38 -33.07 18.73 -3.62
N GLU A 39 -32.58 17.57 -4.04
CA GLU A 39 -33.02 16.89 -5.25
C GLU A 39 -34.48 16.46 -5.17
N TYR A 40 -34.91 15.95 -4.01
CA TYR A 40 -36.31 15.61 -3.75
C TYR A 40 -37.23 16.83 -3.90
N TRP A 41 -36.90 17.94 -3.22
CA TRP A 41 -37.69 19.17 -3.30
C TRP A 41 -37.69 19.78 -4.71
N ARG A 42 -36.56 19.72 -5.41
CA ARG A 42 -36.45 20.14 -6.81
C ARG A 42 -37.40 19.33 -7.70
N TRP A 43 -37.41 18.00 -7.53
CA TRP A 43 -38.25 17.11 -8.34
C TRP A 43 -39.74 17.35 -8.10
N ILE A 44 -40.16 17.50 -6.85
CA ILE A 44 -41.54 17.85 -6.49
C ILE A 44 -41.95 19.19 -7.11
N THR A 45 -41.08 20.19 -7.01
CA THR A 45 -41.34 21.53 -7.59
C THR A 45 -41.51 21.44 -9.10
N GLY A 46 -40.66 20.67 -9.78
CA GLY A 46 -40.75 20.45 -11.23
C GLY A 46 -42.05 19.75 -11.65
N ILE A 47 -42.47 18.72 -10.93
CA ILE A 47 -43.75 18.03 -11.19
C ILE A 47 -44.92 18.97 -10.91
N GLY A 48 -44.91 19.70 -9.79
CA GLY A 48 -45.96 20.64 -9.44
C GLY A 48 -46.15 21.71 -10.51
N CYS A 49 -45.06 22.27 -11.03
CA CYS A 49 -45.12 23.23 -12.14
C CYS A 49 -45.66 22.59 -13.42
N SER A 50 -45.25 21.36 -13.74
CA SER A 50 -45.72 20.64 -14.92
C SER A 50 -47.22 20.33 -14.85
N VAL A 51 -47.71 19.88 -13.70
CA VAL A 51 -49.14 19.63 -13.46
C VAL A 51 -49.93 20.94 -13.54
N ALA A 52 -49.40 22.04 -12.99
CA ALA A 52 -50.04 23.35 -13.07
C ALA A 52 -50.20 23.82 -14.53
N PHE A 53 -49.16 23.67 -15.37
CA PHE A 53 -49.25 23.93 -16.80
C PHE A 53 -50.31 23.04 -17.47
N MET A 54 -50.31 21.73 -17.17
CA MET A 54 -51.28 20.79 -17.74
C MET A 54 -52.73 21.17 -17.39
N VAL A 55 -53.01 21.55 -16.14
CA VAL A 55 -54.35 21.98 -15.71
C VAL A 55 -54.81 23.21 -16.50
N VAL A 56 -53.94 24.21 -16.67
CA VAL A 56 -54.26 25.43 -17.44
C VAL A 56 -54.55 25.08 -18.89
N TRP A 57 -53.71 24.25 -19.52
CA TRP A 57 -53.92 23.80 -20.90
C TRP A 57 -55.21 23.00 -21.08
N LEU A 58 -55.54 22.10 -20.14
CA LEU A 58 -56.78 21.31 -20.18
C LEU A 58 -58.02 22.19 -20.06
N LEU A 59 -58.02 23.22 -19.20
CA LEU A 59 -59.13 24.18 -19.08
C LEU A 59 -59.34 24.97 -20.38
N ILE A 60 -58.24 25.40 -21.01
CA ILE A 60 -58.29 26.09 -22.30
C ILE A 60 -58.84 25.18 -23.40
N LEU A 61 -58.34 23.94 -23.50
CA LEU A 61 -58.80 22.96 -24.48
C LEU A 61 -60.27 22.60 -24.28
N ALA A 62 -60.70 22.40 -23.03
CA ALA A 62 -62.09 22.16 -22.68
C ALA A 62 -62.98 23.33 -23.13
N GLY A 63 -62.60 24.58 -22.82
CA GLY A 63 -63.33 25.77 -23.23
C GLY A 63 -63.49 25.87 -24.76
N VAL A 64 -62.40 25.63 -25.52
CA VAL A 64 -62.44 25.65 -26.99
C VAL A 64 -63.32 24.51 -27.53
N SER A 65 -63.19 23.30 -26.99
CA SER A 65 -63.99 22.14 -27.43
C SER A 65 -65.48 22.32 -27.17
N CYS A 66 -65.88 22.89 -26.02
CA CYS A 66 -67.27 23.20 -25.72
C CYS A 66 -67.86 24.21 -26.70
N GLY A 67 -67.06 25.20 -27.14
CA GLY A 67 -67.45 26.16 -28.16
C GLY A 67 -67.65 25.50 -29.54
N CYS A 68 -66.75 24.61 -29.95
CA CYS A 68 -66.87 23.88 -31.21
C CYS A 68 -68.02 22.86 -31.24
N CYS A 69 -68.37 22.25 -30.10
CA CYS A 69 -69.45 21.27 -29.98
C CYS A 69 -70.86 21.88 -29.78
N GLY A 70 -71.00 23.20 -29.92
CA GLY A 70 -72.29 23.90 -29.83
C GLY A 70 -72.81 24.14 -28.40
N ALA A 71 -71.98 23.92 -27.37
CA ALA A 71 -72.31 24.21 -25.97
C ALA A 71 -71.87 25.63 -25.58
N GLU A 72 -72.28 26.63 -26.36
CA GLU A 72 -71.78 28.01 -26.28
C GLU A 72 -72.09 28.70 -24.94
N GLU A 73 -73.21 28.34 -24.30
CA GLU A 73 -73.61 28.80 -22.96
C GLU A 73 -72.51 28.51 -21.91
N LYS A 74 -71.84 27.36 -22.05
CA LYS A 74 -70.79 26.90 -21.12
C LYS A 74 -69.38 27.18 -21.63
N ALA A 75 -69.20 27.46 -22.93
CA ALA A 75 -67.91 27.72 -23.53
C ALA A 75 -67.27 29.03 -23.02
N SER A 76 -68.00 30.16 -23.09
CA SER A 76 -67.54 31.46 -22.60
C SER A 76 -67.10 31.46 -21.12
N PRO A 77 -67.91 30.98 -20.14
CA PRO A 77 -67.50 30.98 -18.74
C PRO A 77 -66.34 30.02 -18.44
N THR A 78 -66.21 28.91 -19.18
CA THR A 78 -65.08 27.96 -19.04
C THR A 78 -63.78 28.55 -19.59
N LEU A 79 -63.85 29.30 -20.68
CA LEU A 79 -62.69 29.96 -21.29
C LEU A 79 -62.23 31.15 -20.43
N LEU A 80 -63.17 31.93 -19.89
CA LEU A 80 -62.88 33.02 -18.95
C LEU A 80 -62.28 32.50 -17.64
N SER A 81 -62.80 31.39 -17.09
CA SER A 81 -62.24 30.77 -15.88
C SER A 81 -60.85 30.19 -16.12
N GLY A 82 -60.61 29.58 -17.29
CA GLY A 82 -59.29 29.12 -17.72
C GLY A 82 -58.26 30.25 -17.82
N VAL A 83 -58.65 31.41 -18.37
CA VAL A 83 -57.78 32.60 -18.42
C VAL A 83 -57.51 33.17 -17.04
N ILE A 84 -58.52 33.27 -16.16
CA ILE A 84 -58.35 33.79 -14.80
C ILE A 84 -57.47 32.87 -13.97
N ILE A 85 -57.77 31.57 -13.91
CA ILE A 85 -56.97 30.56 -13.19
C ILE A 85 -55.56 30.47 -13.78
N GLY A 86 -55.45 30.49 -15.12
CA GLY A 86 -54.19 30.53 -15.83
C GLY A 86 -53.35 31.76 -15.48
N SER A 87 -53.97 32.94 -15.36
CA SER A 87 -53.27 34.16 -14.97
C SER A 87 -52.73 34.08 -13.53
N LEU A 88 -53.52 33.57 -12.58
CA LEU A 88 -53.11 33.40 -11.19
C LEU A 88 -51.96 32.39 -11.06
N ILE A 89 -52.08 31.25 -11.73
CA ILE A 89 -51.02 30.23 -11.77
C ILE A 89 -49.76 30.77 -12.47
N SER A 90 -49.91 31.57 -13.53
CA SER A 90 -48.78 32.14 -14.27
C SER A 90 -47.93 33.08 -13.40
N ILE A 91 -48.53 33.81 -12.46
CA ILE A 91 -47.78 34.68 -11.53
C ILE A 91 -46.84 33.82 -10.66
N VAL A 92 -47.34 32.70 -10.13
CA VAL A 92 -46.53 31.77 -9.33
C VAL A 92 -45.46 31.08 -10.18
N LEU A 93 -45.79 30.69 -11.41
CA LEU A 93 -44.82 30.06 -12.31
C LEU A 93 -43.72 31.03 -12.76
N TRP A 94 -44.05 32.32 -12.96
CA TRP A 94 -43.06 33.37 -13.26
C TRP A 94 -42.10 33.57 -12.11
N THR A 95 -42.57 33.61 -10.86
CA THR A 95 -41.67 33.78 -9.70
C THR A 95 -40.74 32.59 -9.53
N VAL A 96 -41.26 31.36 -9.68
CA VAL A 96 -40.45 30.13 -9.61
C VAL A 96 -39.44 30.06 -10.76
N ALA A 97 -39.84 30.40 -12.00
CA ALA A 97 -38.95 30.43 -13.15
C ALA A 97 -37.83 31.48 -13.00
N MET A 98 -38.14 32.68 -12.48
CA MET A 98 -37.14 33.71 -12.23
C MET A 98 -36.18 33.32 -11.10
N ALA A 99 -36.66 32.70 -10.02
CA ALA A 99 -35.79 32.16 -8.98
C ALA A 99 -34.83 31.10 -9.53
N ALA A 100 -35.35 30.18 -10.37
CA ALA A 100 -34.53 29.17 -11.03
C ALA A 100 -33.51 29.78 -12.03
N LEU A 101 -33.88 30.84 -12.75
CA LEU A 101 -32.95 31.61 -13.61
C LEU A 101 -31.82 32.25 -12.79
N VAL A 102 -32.16 32.90 -11.68
CA VAL A 102 -31.14 33.56 -10.84
C VAL A 102 -30.17 32.52 -10.31
N VAL A 103 -30.65 31.41 -9.77
CA VAL A 103 -29.78 30.37 -9.21
C VAL A 103 -29.01 29.62 -10.32
N GLY A 104 -29.69 29.13 -11.35
CA GLY A 104 -29.09 28.31 -12.41
C GLY A 104 -28.21 29.11 -13.36
N GLY A 105 -28.66 30.31 -13.75
CA GLY A 105 -27.94 31.19 -14.65
C GLY A 105 -26.67 31.74 -14.01
N HIS A 106 -26.76 32.25 -12.78
CA HIS A 106 -25.56 32.68 -12.05
C HIS A 106 -24.67 31.49 -11.68
N GLY A 107 -25.25 30.36 -11.26
CA GLY A 107 -24.48 29.15 -10.98
C GLY A 107 -23.66 28.67 -12.18
N GLN A 108 -24.21 28.74 -13.39
CA GLN A 108 -23.49 28.39 -14.61
C GLN A 108 -22.27 29.30 -14.86
N VAL A 109 -22.44 30.60 -14.67
CA VAL A 109 -21.39 31.60 -14.95
C VAL A 109 -20.34 31.65 -13.84
N PHE A 110 -20.75 31.62 -12.57
CA PHE A 110 -19.85 31.83 -11.42
C PHE A 110 -19.26 30.55 -10.84
N ILE A 111 -19.89 29.38 -11.04
CA ILE A 111 -19.39 28.10 -10.53
C ILE A 111 -18.91 27.25 -11.70
N CYS A 112 -19.77 26.96 -12.67
CA CYS A 112 -19.46 25.95 -13.67
C CYS A 112 -18.39 26.38 -14.68
N ARG A 113 -18.44 27.60 -15.20
CA ARG A 113 -17.38 28.09 -16.10
C ARG A 113 -15.99 28.01 -15.45
N PRO A 114 -15.75 28.56 -14.23
CA PRO A 114 -14.47 28.40 -13.54
C PRO A 114 -14.01 26.94 -13.34
N LEU A 115 -14.93 26.01 -13.05
CA LEU A 115 -14.60 24.60 -12.83
C LEU A 115 -14.21 23.85 -14.12
N TYR A 116 -14.59 24.37 -15.29
CA TYR A 116 -14.29 23.79 -16.61
C TYR A 116 -13.21 24.55 -17.41
N GLU A 117 -12.57 25.57 -16.84
CA GLU A 117 -11.41 26.30 -17.42
C GLU A 117 -10.14 25.43 -17.47
N GLU A 118 -10.19 24.28 -18.14
CA GLU A 118 -9.00 23.44 -18.33
C GLU A 118 -8.02 24.05 -19.34
N PRO A 119 -6.68 23.93 -19.14
CA PRO A 119 -5.99 23.27 -18.03
C PRO A 119 -5.60 24.19 -16.86
N ASP A 120 -5.76 25.52 -17.01
CA ASP A 120 -5.13 26.50 -16.13
C ASP A 120 -5.99 26.94 -14.93
N PHE A 121 -7.29 26.64 -14.97
CA PHE A 121 -8.28 26.92 -13.92
C PHE A 121 -8.11 28.32 -13.32
N VAL A 122 -7.99 29.34 -14.18
CA VAL A 122 -7.51 30.68 -13.79
C VAL A 122 -8.43 31.31 -12.75
N ALA A 123 -9.74 31.27 -12.95
CA ALA A 123 -10.71 31.83 -12.01
C ALA A 123 -10.69 31.08 -10.66
N LEU A 124 -10.62 29.74 -10.69
CA LEU A 124 -10.58 28.91 -9.49
C LEU A 124 -9.28 29.10 -8.69
N THR A 125 -8.15 29.17 -9.39
CA THR A 125 -6.82 29.42 -8.82
C THR A 125 -6.78 30.80 -8.18
N ARG A 126 -7.33 31.83 -8.81
CA ARG A 126 -7.41 33.17 -8.20
C ARG A 126 -8.29 33.21 -6.95
N LEU A 127 -9.35 32.41 -6.89
CA LEU A 127 -10.23 32.36 -5.72
C LEU A 127 -9.59 31.62 -4.53
N LEU A 128 -8.90 30.50 -4.80
CA LEU A 128 -8.37 29.62 -3.75
C LEU A 128 -6.92 29.91 -3.37
N ASP A 129 -6.08 30.34 -4.31
CA ASP A 129 -4.65 30.60 -4.05
C ASP A 129 -4.38 32.07 -3.69
N SER A 130 -5.20 33.00 -4.20
CA SER A 130 -5.16 34.41 -3.83
C SER A 130 -6.49 34.86 -3.22
N PRO A 131 -6.83 34.43 -2.00
CA PRO A 131 -8.05 34.89 -1.36
C PRO A 131 -7.91 36.39 -1.08
N GLY A 132 -8.36 37.21 -2.04
CA GLY A 132 -8.83 38.55 -1.74
C GLY A 132 -9.94 38.46 -0.68
N ALA A 133 -10.28 39.60 -0.08
CA ALA A 133 -11.14 39.71 1.10
C ALA A 133 -12.53 39.00 1.07
N VAL A 134 -12.90 38.35 -0.04
CA VAL A 134 -14.22 37.76 -0.32
C VAL A 134 -14.41 36.34 0.25
N LEU A 135 -13.37 35.50 0.33
CA LEU A 135 -13.46 34.15 0.89
C LEU A 135 -12.40 33.94 1.98
N ARG A 136 -12.67 34.48 3.18
CA ARG A 136 -11.89 34.18 4.38
C ARG A 136 -12.18 32.74 4.84
N PHE A 137 -11.54 31.76 4.22
CA PHE A 137 -11.19 30.49 4.90
C PHE A 137 -9.94 30.65 5.80
N LYS A 138 -9.54 31.91 6.04
CA LYS A 138 -8.34 32.32 6.77
C LYS A 138 -8.65 32.43 8.27
N ASP A 139 -8.65 31.30 8.96
CA ASP A 139 -8.70 31.30 10.43
C ASP A 139 -7.32 31.56 11.04
N ASN A 140 -6.20 31.28 10.35
CA ASN A 140 -4.86 31.45 10.91
C ASN A 140 -3.88 32.08 9.90
N GLY A 141 -3.75 33.41 9.90
CA GLY A 141 -2.51 34.16 9.60
C GLY A 141 -1.74 34.01 8.26
N GLY A 142 -2.01 33.04 7.40
CA GLY A 142 -1.10 32.64 6.32
C GLY A 142 -1.30 33.35 5.00
N SER A 143 -0.20 33.48 4.26
CA SER A 143 -0.12 34.09 2.94
C SER A 143 -0.12 33.09 1.78
N GLY A 144 -0.25 31.78 2.04
CA GLY A 144 -0.22 30.71 1.02
C GLY A 144 -1.62 30.26 0.57
N GLY A 145 -1.70 29.67 -0.63
CA GLY A 145 -2.94 29.09 -1.17
C GLY A 145 -3.48 27.88 -0.38
N PHE A 146 -4.64 27.34 -0.80
CA PHE A 146 -5.34 26.26 -0.06
C PHE A 146 -4.45 25.05 0.28
N PHE A 147 -3.72 24.50 -0.71
CA PHE A 147 -2.84 23.35 -0.50
C PHE A 147 -1.56 23.70 0.26
N SER A 148 -1.09 24.95 0.13
CA SER A 148 0.03 25.46 0.90
C SER A 148 -0.31 25.47 2.40
N SER A 149 -1.43 26.08 2.76
CA SER A 149 -1.91 26.10 4.16
C SER A 149 -2.19 24.70 4.71
N LEU A 150 -2.64 23.78 3.85
CA LEU A 150 -2.97 22.40 4.23
C LEU A 150 -1.73 21.57 4.57
N LEU A 151 -0.67 21.69 3.75
CA LEU A 151 0.49 20.81 3.82
C LEU A 151 1.68 21.43 4.56
N TYR A 152 1.84 22.74 4.44
CA TYR A 152 3.01 23.48 4.93
C TYR A 152 2.65 24.48 6.03
N GLY A 153 1.39 24.52 6.47
CA GLY A 153 0.91 25.46 7.48
C GLY A 153 1.11 26.92 7.09
N ASN A 154 1.58 27.74 8.04
CA ASN A 154 1.68 29.19 7.92
C ASN A 154 2.94 29.68 7.18
N SER A 155 3.41 28.91 6.21
CA SER A 155 4.66 29.17 5.50
C SER A 155 4.42 29.92 4.18
N THR A 156 5.47 30.54 3.65
CA THR A 156 5.45 31.29 2.38
C THR A 156 5.52 30.40 1.14
N LEU A 157 5.50 29.08 1.31
CA LEU A 157 5.68 28.10 0.24
C LEU A 157 4.36 27.85 -0.48
N ASP A 158 4.19 28.46 -1.65
CA ASP A 158 2.96 28.30 -2.42
C ASP A 158 2.97 27.03 -3.28
N VAL A 159 1.85 26.29 -3.23
CA VAL A 159 1.57 25.12 -4.07
C VAL A 159 0.29 25.40 -4.82
N PRO A 160 0.38 25.86 -6.08
CA PRO A 160 -0.77 26.39 -6.78
C PRO A 160 -1.73 25.27 -7.18
N LEU A 161 -3.03 25.48 -6.96
CA LEU A 161 -4.10 24.54 -7.24
C LEU A 161 -4.06 24.01 -8.68
N ARG A 162 -3.81 24.89 -9.66
CA ARG A 162 -3.70 24.52 -11.07
C ARG A 162 -2.67 23.42 -11.31
N ARG A 163 -1.54 23.45 -10.60
CA ARG A 163 -0.46 22.47 -10.75
C ARG A 163 -0.91 21.13 -10.21
N VAL A 164 -1.47 21.13 -9.00
CA VAL A 164 -1.98 19.91 -8.34
C VAL A 164 -3.03 19.24 -9.24
N LEU A 165 -4.04 19.98 -9.69
CA LEU A 165 -5.09 19.41 -10.53
C LEU A 165 -4.55 18.86 -11.86
N ARG A 166 -3.64 19.59 -12.51
CA ARG A 166 -3.01 19.17 -13.77
C ARG A 166 -2.14 17.92 -13.61
N GLU A 167 -1.29 17.87 -12.58
CA GLU A 167 -0.37 16.75 -12.33
C GLU A 167 -1.11 15.52 -11.81
N CYS A 168 -2.13 15.70 -10.97
CA CYS A 168 -2.98 14.60 -10.50
C CYS A 168 -3.89 14.04 -11.59
N ARG A 169 -4.34 14.86 -12.54
CA ARG A 169 -4.98 14.34 -13.76
C ARG A 169 -4.05 13.41 -14.52
N GLY A 170 -2.76 13.73 -14.58
CA GLY A 170 -1.71 12.89 -15.18
C GLY A 170 -1.34 11.64 -14.39
N ASN A 171 -2.00 11.36 -13.25
CA ASN A 171 -1.67 10.24 -12.35
C ASN A 171 -0.22 10.31 -11.82
N MET A 172 0.30 11.51 -11.60
CA MET A 172 1.64 11.71 -11.05
C MET A 172 1.70 11.32 -9.57
N ALA A 173 2.89 10.95 -9.09
CA ALA A 173 3.14 10.71 -7.68
C ALA A 173 2.91 11.98 -6.83
N THR A 174 2.44 11.81 -5.59
CA THR A 174 2.14 12.94 -4.69
C THR A 174 3.38 13.78 -4.37
N TYR A 175 4.55 13.15 -4.22
CA TYR A 175 5.79 13.85 -3.85
C TYR A 175 6.14 15.02 -4.79
N PRO A 176 6.30 14.80 -6.11
CA PRO A 176 6.52 15.90 -7.05
C PRO A 176 5.28 16.78 -7.27
N ALA A 177 4.07 16.21 -7.22
CA ALA A 177 2.82 16.95 -7.48
C ALA A 177 2.55 18.06 -6.44
N PHE A 178 2.83 17.76 -5.18
CA PHE A 178 2.66 18.67 -4.05
C PHE A 178 3.95 19.37 -3.63
N GLN A 179 5.07 19.09 -4.30
CA GLN A 179 6.40 19.64 -4.01
C GLN A 179 6.92 19.29 -2.60
N LEU A 180 6.64 18.08 -2.13
CA LEU A 180 6.95 17.63 -0.77
C LEU A 180 8.45 17.62 -0.45
N GLN A 181 9.33 17.72 -1.46
CA GLN A 181 10.77 17.91 -1.25
C GLN A 181 11.12 19.11 -0.38
N ARG A 182 10.23 20.10 -0.30
CA ARG A 182 10.41 21.30 0.55
C ARG A 182 10.17 21.06 2.04
N VAL A 183 9.49 19.96 2.40
CA VAL A 183 9.25 19.54 3.80
C VAL A 183 10.14 18.37 4.17
N PHE A 184 10.27 17.43 3.25
CA PHE A 184 11.10 16.25 3.42
C PHE A 184 11.88 16.01 2.13
N ASP A 185 13.15 16.39 2.14
CA ASP A 185 14.03 16.13 1.02
C ASP A 185 14.52 14.68 1.08
N ALA A 186 13.87 13.81 0.29
CA ALA A 186 14.22 12.40 0.25
C ALA A 186 15.63 12.18 -0.31
N GLU A 187 16.14 13.12 -1.12
CA GLU A 187 17.47 13.05 -1.71
C GLU A 187 18.55 13.29 -0.65
N GLU A 188 18.35 14.30 0.19
CA GLU A 188 19.24 14.59 1.33
C GLU A 188 19.18 13.48 2.39
N GLU A 189 17.98 13.02 2.73
CA GLU A 189 17.79 12.03 3.80
C GLU A 189 18.31 10.64 3.44
N THR A 190 18.28 10.28 2.15
CA THR A 190 18.85 9.01 1.65
C THR A 190 20.33 9.12 1.27
N ASP A 191 20.95 10.28 1.49
CA ASP A 191 22.37 10.48 1.21
C ASP A 191 23.27 9.80 2.24
N HIS A 192 23.58 8.53 1.96
CA HIS A 192 24.47 7.73 2.79
C HIS A 192 25.91 8.26 2.81
N TYR A 193 26.32 9.11 1.85
CA TYR A 193 27.59 9.79 1.98
C TYR A 193 27.52 10.67 3.22
N GLU A 194 26.51 11.52 3.38
CA GLU A 194 26.44 12.45 4.53
C GLU A 194 26.33 11.78 5.92
N TRP A 195 26.05 10.48 6.00
CA TRP A 195 25.94 9.72 7.24
C TRP A 195 27.31 9.51 7.94
N LYS A 196 27.77 10.52 8.68
CA LYS A 196 29.06 10.52 9.40
C LYS A 196 29.25 9.30 10.30
N LYS A 197 28.20 8.84 11.00
CA LYS A 197 28.26 7.64 11.85
C LYS A 197 28.58 6.38 11.04
N PHE A 198 27.97 6.23 9.87
CA PHE A 198 28.20 5.10 8.97
C PHE A 198 29.62 5.16 8.38
N ARG A 199 30.04 6.30 7.81
CA ARG A 199 31.42 6.48 7.31
C ARG A 199 32.47 6.19 8.37
N ASN A 200 32.30 6.71 9.58
CA ASN A 200 33.22 6.44 10.68
C ASN A 200 33.29 4.95 11.05
N GLN A 201 32.23 4.17 10.87
CA GLN A 201 32.28 2.73 11.10
C GLN A 201 32.98 1.97 9.97
N VAL A 202 32.77 2.42 8.72
CA VAL A 202 33.49 1.89 7.55
C VAL A 202 34.99 2.14 7.69
N ASP A 203 35.39 3.37 8.02
CA ASP A 203 36.80 3.77 8.14
C ASP A 203 37.51 3.13 9.34
N ARG A 204 36.76 2.78 10.40
CA ARG A 204 37.30 2.12 11.60
C ARG A 204 37.54 0.64 11.42
N LEU A 205 37.08 0.04 10.33
CA LEU A 205 37.26 -1.38 10.09
C LEU A 205 38.69 -1.67 9.61
N ASP A 206 39.61 -1.76 10.57
CA ASP A 206 40.97 -2.20 10.33
C ASP A 206 41.16 -3.62 10.86
N VAL A 207 41.44 -4.55 9.94
CA VAL A 207 41.63 -5.97 10.27
C VAL A 207 43.11 -6.30 10.20
N ASN A 208 43.71 -6.54 11.35
CA ASN A 208 45.10 -6.97 11.45
C ASN A 208 45.20 -8.41 11.97
N LEU A 209 45.83 -9.29 11.18
CA LEU A 209 46.06 -10.69 11.52
C LEU A 209 47.49 -10.98 12.00
N THR A 210 48.35 -9.97 12.17
CA THR A 210 49.75 -10.16 12.56
C THR A 210 49.90 -10.84 13.93
N ASP A 211 48.94 -10.63 14.84
CA ASP A 211 48.97 -11.24 16.18
C ASP A 211 48.36 -12.64 16.24
N VAL A 212 47.79 -13.14 15.12
CA VAL A 212 47.15 -14.46 15.08
C VAL A 212 48.22 -15.55 15.03
N GLN A 213 48.40 -16.25 16.14
CA GLN A 213 49.31 -17.40 16.24
C GLN A 213 48.54 -18.72 16.23
N ILE A 214 48.55 -19.42 15.10
CA ILE A 214 48.06 -20.80 14.99
C ILE A 214 49.10 -21.77 15.54
N LEU A 215 50.37 -21.58 15.16
CA LEU A 215 51.49 -22.34 15.73
C LEU A 215 52.05 -21.59 16.93
N THR A 216 51.38 -21.74 18.08
CA THR A 216 51.88 -21.15 19.34
C THR A 216 53.21 -21.80 19.76
N PRO A 217 54.06 -21.10 20.52
CA PRO A 217 55.31 -21.68 21.04
C PRO A 217 55.07 -22.97 21.85
N ALA A 218 53.99 -23.01 22.62
CA ALA A 218 53.60 -24.18 23.40
C ALA A 218 53.20 -25.38 22.51
N LEU A 219 52.45 -25.13 21.42
CA LEU A 219 52.10 -26.17 20.46
C LEU A 219 53.33 -26.69 19.72
N GLN A 220 54.20 -25.79 19.27
CA GLN A 220 55.45 -26.16 18.61
C GLN A 220 56.34 -27.03 19.51
N MET A 221 56.47 -26.67 20.79
CA MET A 221 57.22 -27.47 21.76
C MET A 221 56.60 -28.86 21.94
N LYS A 222 55.28 -28.97 22.09
CA LYS A 222 54.59 -30.27 22.24
C LYS A 222 54.77 -31.16 21.00
N LEU A 223 54.67 -30.58 19.80
CA LEU A 223 54.87 -31.31 18.55
C LEU A 223 56.32 -31.78 18.38
N ASN A 224 57.30 -30.94 18.76
CA ASN A 224 58.70 -31.34 18.76
C ASN A 224 58.97 -32.45 19.78
N ASN A 225 58.44 -32.36 21.00
CA ASN A 225 58.58 -33.41 22.01
C ASN A 225 57.98 -34.74 21.53
N LEU A 226 56.82 -34.68 20.86
CA LEU A 226 56.21 -35.87 20.25
C LEU A 226 57.10 -36.42 19.13
N LEU A 227 57.65 -35.57 18.28
CA LEU A 227 58.57 -35.98 17.23
C LEU A 227 59.82 -36.66 17.80
N ASP A 228 60.43 -36.09 18.84
CA ASP A 228 61.60 -36.65 19.52
C ASP A 228 61.27 -38.02 20.16
N ALA A 229 60.10 -38.14 20.80
CA ALA A 229 59.63 -39.40 21.36
C ALA A 229 59.43 -40.50 20.29
N THR A 230 59.22 -40.13 19.02
CA THR A 230 59.12 -41.11 17.93
C THR A 230 60.45 -41.60 17.37
N MET A 231 61.58 -40.99 17.74
CA MET A 231 62.91 -41.36 17.22
C MET A 231 63.60 -42.50 18.01
N LEU A 232 62.85 -43.25 18.83
CA LEU A 232 63.38 -44.34 19.64
C LEU A 232 63.86 -45.52 18.76
N ASN A 233 65.08 -45.99 18.97
CA ASN A 233 65.57 -47.23 18.36
C ASN A 233 65.05 -48.44 19.14
N LEU A 234 63.86 -48.92 18.79
CA LEU A 234 63.29 -50.15 19.38
C LEU A 234 63.94 -51.43 18.84
N THR A 235 64.64 -51.35 17.71
CA THR A 235 65.30 -52.50 17.08
C THR A 235 66.34 -53.12 18.02
N ASP A 236 67.17 -52.30 18.68
CA ASP A 236 68.19 -52.77 19.62
C ASP A 236 67.59 -53.50 20.84
N TYR A 237 66.45 -53.01 21.36
CA TYR A 237 65.74 -53.64 22.46
C TYR A 237 65.10 -54.96 22.03
N ARG A 238 64.50 -55.01 20.84
CA ARG A 238 63.94 -56.23 20.25
C ARG A 238 65.01 -57.31 20.04
N VAL A 239 66.19 -56.93 19.54
CA VAL A 239 67.32 -57.86 19.36
C VAL A 239 67.80 -58.43 20.69
N LYS A 240 67.91 -57.60 21.74
CA LYS A 240 68.28 -58.07 23.09
C LYS A 240 67.26 -59.04 23.68
N LEU A 241 65.97 -58.81 23.42
CA LEU A 241 64.88 -59.65 23.92
C LEU A 241 64.71 -60.95 23.14
N ASN A 242 65.19 -61.04 21.91
CA ASN A 242 65.13 -62.27 21.11
C ASN A 242 66.12 -63.37 21.56
N GLY A 243 66.98 -63.10 22.55
CA GLY A 243 67.89 -64.09 23.12
C GLY A 243 67.19 -65.22 23.91
N PRO A 244 67.92 -66.29 24.24
CA PRO A 244 67.40 -67.34 25.13
C PRO A 244 67.27 -66.81 26.58
N VAL A 245 66.21 -67.19 27.28
CA VAL A 245 66.01 -66.82 28.70
C VAL A 245 67.13 -67.36 29.59
N THR A 246 67.67 -68.55 29.27
CA THR A 246 68.78 -69.17 29.99
C THR A 246 70.01 -69.33 29.10
N LEU A 247 71.20 -69.11 29.67
CA LEU A 247 72.48 -69.30 28.96
C LEU A 247 72.75 -70.75 28.55
N LYS A 248 72.08 -71.71 29.22
CA LYS A 248 72.19 -73.15 28.98
C LYS A 248 70.80 -73.74 28.85
N ASP A 249 70.69 -74.79 28.04
CA ASP A 249 69.45 -75.53 27.87
C ASP A 249 69.16 -76.35 29.14
N MET A 250 68.26 -75.81 29.97
CA MET A 250 67.83 -76.44 31.21
C MET A 250 67.04 -77.73 30.95
N SER A 251 66.39 -77.86 29.80
CA SER A 251 65.69 -79.09 29.39
C SER A 251 66.70 -80.20 29.11
N SER A 252 67.69 -79.92 28.25
CA SER A 252 68.75 -80.88 27.95
C SER A 252 69.55 -81.27 29.21
N PHE A 253 69.80 -80.30 30.10
CA PHE A 253 70.45 -80.57 31.38
C PHE A 253 69.62 -81.52 32.26
N ALA A 254 68.31 -81.30 32.39
CA ALA A 254 67.42 -82.17 33.15
C ALA A 254 67.35 -83.59 32.56
N ASP A 255 67.27 -83.71 31.23
CA ASP A 255 67.22 -85.00 30.53
C ASP A 255 68.55 -85.76 30.65
N GLN A 256 69.68 -85.05 30.63
CA GLN A 256 71.01 -85.65 30.86
C GLN A 256 71.16 -86.17 32.29
N LEU A 257 70.70 -85.41 33.29
CA LEU A 257 70.72 -85.85 34.69
C LEU A 257 69.91 -87.14 34.89
N GLU A 258 68.74 -87.25 34.25
CA GLU A 258 67.89 -88.44 34.30
C GLU A 258 68.53 -89.64 33.59
N LYS A 259 69.12 -89.43 32.40
CA LYS A 259 69.87 -90.48 31.68
C LYS A 259 71.06 -91.00 32.48
N VAL A 260 71.80 -90.12 33.14
CA VAL A 260 72.94 -90.49 34.00
C VAL A 260 72.44 -91.22 35.25
N ALA A 261 71.35 -90.78 35.87
CA ALA A 261 70.75 -91.46 37.02
C ALA A 261 70.38 -92.91 36.69
N ASN A 262 69.81 -93.16 35.51
CA ASN A 262 69.41 -94.49 35.04
C ASN A 262 70.56 -95.47 34.77
N GLN A 263 71.81 -94.97 34.68
CA GLN A 263 73.00 -95.79 34.39
C GLN A 263 73.86 -96.07 35.63
N ILE A 264 73.60 -95.39 36.75
CA ILE A 264 74.38 -95.52 37.99
C ILE A 264 73.81 -96.65 38.85
N GLN A 265 74.70 -97.54 39.34
CA GLN A 265 74.33 -98.65 40.22
C GLN A 265 74.08 -98.22 41.67
N ASP A 266 74.69 -97.12 42.12
CA ASP A 266 74.47 -96.57 43.46
C ASP A 266 73.11 -95.85 43.55
N LEU A 267 72.20 -96.46 44.30
CA LEU A 267 70.82 -96.02 44.43
C LEU A 267 70.71 -94.62 45.07
N ALA A 268 71.60 -94.28 46.01
CA ALA A 268 71.58 -92.99 46.68
C ALA A 268 71.95 -91.84 45.74
N THR A 269 72.96 -92.04 44.89
CA THR A 269 73.37 -91.06 43.86
C THR A 269 72.35 -90.95 42.74
N ALA A 270 71.79 -92.07 42.26
CA ALA A 270 70.73 -92.08 41.25
C ALA A 270 69.49 -91.29 41.72
N SER A 271 68.99 -91.54 42.94
CA SER A 271 67.85 -90.82 43.51
C SER A 271 68.07 -89.31 43.67
N ARG A 272 69.30 -88.89 44.03
CA ARG A 272 69.67 -87.47 44.11
C ARG A 272 69.65 -86.79 42.74
N LEU A 273 70.15 -87.48 41.70
CA LEU A 273 70.15 -86.98 40.33
C LEU A 273 68.72 -86.88 39.77
N GLU A 274 67.84 -87.86 40.04
CA GLU A 274 66.42 -87.79 39.70
C GLU A 274 65.70 -86.62 40.40
N THR A 275 66.02 -86.39 41.68
CA THR A 275 65.48 -85.25 42.43
C THR A 275 65.94 -83.91 41.83
N LEU A 276 67.19 -83.83 41.35
CA LEU A 276 67.70 -82.64 40.69
C LEU A 276 67.06 -82.45 39.31
N ALA A 277 66.89 -83.53 38.53
CA ALA A 277 66.21 -83.53 37.24
C ALA A 277 64.75 -83.08 37.38
N SER A 278 64.00 -83.59 38.36
CA SER A 278 62.62 -83.19 38.62
C SER A 278 62.50 -81.73 39.08
N ARG A 279 63.43 -81.23 39.89
CA ARG A 279 63.51 -79.80 40.25
C ARG A 279 63.81 -78.92 39.03
N ALA A 280 64.73 -79.34 38.16
CA ALA A 280 65.05 -78.63 36.93
C ALA A 280 63.84 -78.59 35.97
N LYS A 281 63.12 -79.71 35.79
CA LYS A 281 61.87 -79.76 35.01
C LYS A 281 60.78 -78.87 35.61
N ARG A 282 60.62 -78.86 36.95
CA ARG A 282 59.67 -77.96 37.61
C ARG A 282 60.04 -76.49 37.40
N LEU A 283 61.32 -76.12 37.50
CA LEU A 283 61.79 -74.76 37.23
C LEU A 283 61.54 -74.36 35.76
N LEU A 284 61.78 -75.29 34.83
CA LEU A 284 61.50 -75.10 33.40
C LEU A 284 60.02 -74.77 33.17
N ALA A 285 59.11 -75.58 33.72
CA ALA A 285 57.67 -75.41 33.52
C ALA A 285 57.11 -74.17 34.26
N SER A 286 57.56 -73.92 35.48
CA SER A 286 56.95 -72.86 36.33
C SER A 286 57.54 -71.46 36.11
N HIS A 287 58.78 -71.35 35.67
CA HIS A 287 59.47 -70.05 35.54
C HIS A 287 59.97 -69.80 34.12
N ILE A 288 60.72 -70.73 33.53
CA ILE A 288 61.35 -70.49 32.22
C ILE A 288 60.29 -70.38 31.11
N GLN A 289 59.34 -71.32 31.04
CA GLN A 289 58.26 -71.28 30.03
C GLN A 289 57.40 -70.02 30.16
N VAL A 290 57.04 -69.62 31.40
CA VAL A 290 56.28 -68.40 31.65
C VAL A 290 57.04 -67.16 31.18
N LEU A 291 58.35 -67.10 31.47
CA LEU A 291 59.19 -65.98 31.05
C LEU A 291 59.39 -65.94 29.53
N GLU A 292 59.50 -67.10 28.87
CA GLU A 292 59.53 -67.19 27.39
C GLU A 292 58.23 -66.67 26.78
N THR A 293 57.06 -67.03 27.32
CA THR A 293 55.77 -66.48 26.85
C THR A 293 55.68 -64.97 27.05
N GLN A 294 56.10 -64.44 28.21
CA GLN A 294 56.11 -62.99 28.45
C GLN A 294 57.09 -62.25 27.54
N LYS A 295 58.23 -62.88 27.23
CA LYS A 295 59.23 -62.37 26.28
C LYS A 295 58.63 -62.28 24.88
N GLU A 296 57.96 -63.33 24.41
CA GLU A 296 57.28 -63.35 23.11
C GLU A 296 56.22 -62.24 22.99
N ASP A 297 55.38 -62.06 24.02
CA ASP A 297 54.40 -60.97 24.06
C ASP A 297 55.08 -59.59 24.01
N LEU A 298 56.13 -59.38 24.80
CA LEU A 298 56.88 -58.12 24.80
C LEU A 298 57.53 -57.83 23.42
N VAL A 299 58.08 -58.85 22.76
CA VAL A 299 58.62 -58.73 21.40
C VAL A 299 57.52 -58.37 20.40
N TYR A 300 56.34 -58.96 20.52
CA TYR A 300 55.18 -58.64 19.68
C TYR A 300 54.74 -57.18 19.88
N GLN A 301 54.54 -56.75 21.13
CA GLN A 301 54.15 -55.37 21.46
C GLN A 301 55.18 -54.34 20.97
N LEU A 302 56.48 -54.63 21.15
CA LEU A 302 57.56 -53.77 20.63
C LEU A 302 57.55 -53.69 19.11
N THR A 303 57.32 -54.81 18.42
CA THR A 303 57.25 -54.85 16.94
C THR A 303 56.05 -54.05 16.44
N MET A 304 54.89 -54.17 17.09
CA MET A 304 53.70 -53.39 16.76
C MET A 304 53.95 -51.88 16.94
N LEU A 305 54.59 -51.49 18.06
CA LEU A 305 54.95 -50.10 18.32
C LEU A 305 55.94 -49.59 17.27
N GLU A 306 56.99 -50.34 16.93
CA GLU A 306 57.99 -49.99 15.91
C GLU A 306 57.34 -49.71 14.54
N VAL A 307 56.36 -50.54 14.13
CA VAL A 307 55.62 -50.35 12.87
C VAL A 307 54.78 -49.07 12.88
N GLN A 308 54.23 -48.66 14.03
CA GLN A 308 53.39 -47.46 14.16
C GLN A 308 54.20 -46.17 14.32
N LEU A 309 55.41 -46.23 14.89
CA LEU A 309 56.25 -45.06 15.16
C LEU A 309 56.68 -44.34 13.87
N LEU A 310 57.07 -45.08 12.83
CA LEU A 310 57.53 -44.49 11.57
C LEU A 310 56.45 -43.66 10.84
N PRO A 311 55.21 -44.16 10.64
CA PRO A 311 54.10 -43.35 10.14
C PRO A 311 53.79 -42.14 11.03
N LEU A 312 53.77 -42.31 12.35
CA LEU A 312 53.50 -41.23 13.29
C LEU A 312 54.56 -40.12 13.18
N GLN A 313 55.84 -40.47 13.16
CA GLN A 313 56.95 -39.54 12.96
C GLN A 313 56.76 -38.71 11.69
N ARG A 314 56.41 -39.35 10.56
CA ARG A 314 56.15 -38.66 9.29
C ARG A 314 54.98 -37.70 9.41
N GLN A 315 53.86 -38.12 10.00
CA GLN A 315 52.67 -37.28 10.17
C GLN A 315 52.93 -36.07 11.07
N VAL A 316 53.64 -36.26 12.19
CA VAL A 316 54.00 -35.18 13.12
C VAL A 316 54.91 -34.17 12.43
N ASN A 317 55.94 -34.65 11.71
CA ASN A 317 56.86 -33.78 10.98
C ASN A 317 56.13 -32.99 9.85
N GLN A 318 55.26 -33.66 9.09
CA GLN A 318 54.42 -33.00 8.08
C GLN A 318 53.50 -31.96 8.71
N SER A 319 52.87 -32.27 9.85
CA SER A 319 51.98 -31.35 10.56
C SER A 319 52.72 -30.11 11.03
N ILE A 320 53.93 -30.27 11.60
CA ILE A 320 54.80 -29.13 11.98
C ILE A 320 55.11 -28.27 10.74
N SER A 321 55.48 -28.90 9.62
CA SER A 321 55.79 -28.19 8.38
C SER A 321 54.60 -27.41 7.82
N HIS A 322 53.42 -28.02 7.79
CA HIS A 322 52.19 -27.37 7.34
C HIS A 322 51.79 -26.22 8.26
N LEU A 323 51.86 -26.40 9.58
CA LEU A 323 51.57 -25.34 10.55
C LEU A 323 52.53 -24.16 10.41
N LYS A 324 53.82 -24.41 10.18
CA LYS A 324 54.80 -23.35 9.88
C LYS A 324 54.45 -22.60 8.59
N THR A 325 54.06 -23.32 7.54
CA THR A 325 53.63 -22.73 6.27
C THR A 325 52.37 -21.86 6.44
N ILE A 326 51.38 -22.35 7.19
CA ILE A 326 50.16 -21.59 7.50
C ILE A 326 50.50 -20.32 8.29
N GLN A 327 51.34 -20.44 9.33
CA GLN A 327 51.75 -19.28 10.13
C GLN A 327 52.51 -18.26 9.29
N TYR A 328 53.40 -18.70 8.40
CA TYR A 328 54.11 -17.84 7.46
C TYR A 328 53.14 -17.08 6.53
N PHE A 329 52.14 -17.77 5.99
CA PHE A 329 51.13 -17.15 5.13
C PHE A 329 50.30 -16.11 5.89
N ILE A 330 49.87 -16.41 7.13
CA ILE A 330 49.14 -15.47 7.98
C ILE A 330 49.98 -14.23 8.27
N ASN A 331 51.24 -14.41 8.66
CA ASN A 331 52.13 -13.30 9.02
C ASN A 331 52.44 -12.38 7.83
N ASN A 332 52.56 -12.94 6.61
CA ASN A 332 53.04 -12.20 5.45
C ASN A 332 51.92 -11.70 4.53
N GLN A 333 50.83 -12.45 4.40
CA GLN A 333 49.73 -12.15 3.46
C GLN A 333 48.36 -12.05 4.15
N GLY A 334 48.23 -12.55 5.38
CA GLY A 334 46.97 -12.60 6.12
C GLY A 334 46.31 -11.22 6.25
N SER A 335 47.02 -10.24 6.82
CA SER A 335 46.46 -8.89 7.03
C SER A 335 46.07 -8.22 5.70
N ALA A 336 46.88 -8.38 4.65
CA ALA A 336 46.57 -7.80 3.34
C ALA A 336 45.29 -8.41 2.72
N ILE A 337 45.15 -9.74 2.76
CA ILE A 337 43.96 -10.44 2.27
C ILE A 337 42.73 -10.08 3.11
N ALA A 338 42.86 -10.05 4.44
CA ALA A 338 41.78 -9.72 5.35
C ALA A 338 41.28 -8.28 5.12
N GLN A 339 42.21 -7.33 4.96
CA GLN A 339 41.88 -5.95 4.66
C GLN A 339 41.23 -5.79 3.28
N GLN A 340 41.69 -6.53 2.26
CA GLN A 340 41.03 -6.57 0.96
C GLN A 340 39.60 -7.11 1.07
N LYS A 341 39.39 -8.23 1.77
CA LYS A 341 38.05 -8.82 1.95
C LYS A 341 37.13 -7.95 2.77
N SER A 342 37.67 -7.24 3.75
CA SER A 342 36.97 -6.25 4.54
C SER A 342 36.51 -5.07 3.68
N ARG A 343 37.37 -4.54 2.80
CA ARG A 343 36.99 -3.53 1.80
C ARG A 343 35.92 -4.04 0.83
N ASP A 344 36.12 -5.20 0.22
CA ASP A 344 35.12 -5.82 -0.69
C ASP A 344 33.73 -5.91 -0.03
N TYR A 345 33.69 -6.25 1.26
CA TYR A 345 32.45 -6.35 2.04
C TYR A 345 31.83 -4.98 2.33
N MET A 346 32.64 -3.98 2.71
CA MET A 346 32.17 -2.62 2.93
C MET A 346 31.66 -1.97 1.65
N ASP A 347 32.36 -2.14 0.53
CA ASP A 347 31.93 -1.66 -0.79
C ASP A 347 30.58 -2.25 -1.18
N ARG A 348 30.34 -3.54 -0.85
CA ARG A 348 29.03 -4.17 -1.05
C ARG A 348 27.93 -3.54 -0.19
N ILE A 349 28.21 -3.19 1.07
CA ILE A 349 27.24 -2.50 1.94
C ILE A 349 26.93 -1.11 1.39
N VAL A 350 27.95 -0.35 1.00
CA VAL A 350 27.77 0.97 0.35
C VAL A 350 26.93 0.83 -0.91
N GLY A 351 27.20 -0.18 -1.74
CA GLY A 351 26.40 -0.48 -2.93
C GLY A 351 24.93 -0.82 -2.63
N TYR A 352 24.62 -1.42 -1.47
CA TYR A 352 23.23 -1.59 -1.05
C TYR A 352 22.56 -0.29 -0.62
N MET A 353 23.30 0.62 0.01
CA MET A 353 22.79 1.95 0.37
C MET A 353 22.49 2.79 -0.87
N GLU A 354 23.35 2.73 -1.90
CA GLU A 354 23.09 3.40 -3.18
C GLU A 354 21.83 2.83 -3.87
N GLN A 355 21.70 1.50 -3.94
CA GLN A 355 20.50 0.87 -4.49
C GLN A 355 19.23 1.26 -3.72
N TYR A 356 19.32 1.38 -2.39
CA TYR A 356 18.21 1.83 -1.56
C TYR A 356 17.85 3.29 -1.86
N ARG A 357 18.83 4.18 -1.97
CA ARG A 357 18.63 5.58 -2.38
C ARG A 357 17.93 5.67 -3.73
N GLU A 358 18.44 4.97 -4.75
CA GLU A 358 17.82 4.93 -6.08
C GLU A 358 16.38 4.40 -6.04
N HIS A 359 16.14 3.34 -5.26
CA HIS A 359 14.81 2.77 -5.09
C HIS A 359 13.83 3.76 -4.45
N VAL A 360 14.23 4.41 -3.36
CA VAL A 360 13.40 5.42 -2.68
C VAL A 360 13.13 6.60 -3.60
N MET A 361 14.17 7.15 -4.25
CA MET A 361 14.04 8.29 -5.16
C MET A 361 13.13 7.98 -6.35
N SER A 362 13.30 6.81 -6.98
CA SER A 362 12.42 6.35 -8.05
C SER A 362 10.99 6.14 -7.56
N GLY A 363 10.83 5.56 -6.37
CA GLY A 363 9.55 5.32 -5.72
C GLY A 363 8.77 6.61 -5.48
N VAL A 364 9.35 7.55 -4.73
CA VAL A 364 8.69 8.82 -4.38
C VAL A 364 8.38 9.66 -5.62
N GLN A 365 9.24 9.64 -6.64
CA GLN A 365 9.01 10.41 -7.86
C GLN A 365 7.95 9.83 -8.80
N ARG A 366 7.74 8.49 -8.81
CA ARG A 366 6.96 7.84 -9.87
C ARG A 366 5.79 6.98 -9.41
N THR A 367 5.92 6.25 -8.31
CA THR A 367 4.99 5.14 -7.98
C THR A 367 4.35 5.23 -6.60
N VAL A 368 4.95 5.97 -5.67
CA VAL A 368 4.42 6.07 -4.31
C VAL A 368 3.31 7.12 -4.26
N ALA A 369 2.14 6.68 -3.77
CA ALA A 369 0.97 7.51 -3.51
C ALA A 369 0.59 8.39 -4.70
N ASN A 370 0.13 7.81 -5.81
CA ASN A 370 -0.34 8.60 -6.95
C ASN A 370 -1.53 9.49 -6.55
N CYS A 371 -1.55 10.73 -7.02
CA CYS A 371 -2.55 11.71 -6.60
C CYS A 371 -3.82 11.75 -7.47
N ARG A 372 -4.00 10.79 -8.37
CA ARG A 372 -5.19 10.66 -9.23
C ARG A 372 -6.52 10.67 -8.47
N PRO A 373 -6.68 10.07 -7.28
CA PRO A 373 -7.92 10.16 -6.51
C PRO A 373 -8.37 11.59 -6.21
N ILE A 374 -7.43 12.54 -6.04
CA ILE A 374 -7.75 13.95 -5.80
C ILE A 374 -8.38 14.58 -7.05
N TRP A 375 -7.85 14.25 -8.23
CA TRP A 375 -8.43 14.69 -9.50
C TRP A 375 -9.81 14.06 -9.71
N ASP A 376 -9.98 12.78 -9.41
CA ASP A 376 -11.26 12.09 -9.60
C ASP A 376 -12.35 12.66 -8.68
N ILE A 377 -12.01 13.02 -7.43
CA ILE A 377 -12.91 13.74 -6.51
C ILE A 377 -13.31 15.10 -7.10
N PHE A 378 -12.33 15.91 -7.54
CA PHE A 378 -12.61 17.21 -8.15
C PHE A 378 -13.50 17.07 -9.40
N HIS A 379 -13.20 16.10 -10.25
CA HIS A 379 -13.96 15.82 -11.46
C HIS A 379 -15.41 15.39 -11.15
N ALA A 380 -15.60 14.52 -10.16
CA ALA A 380 -16.91 14.08 -9.71
C ALA A 380 -17.73 15.22 -9.11
N THR A 381 -17.12 16.04 -8.24
CA THR A 381 -17.79 17.23 -7.67
C THR A 381 -18.20 18.21 -8.76
N ARG A 382 -17.32 18.45 -9.75
CA ARG A 382 -17.63 19.29 -10.90
C ARG A 382 -18.81 18.76 -11.72
N LEU A 383 -18.82 17.45 -12.00
CA LEU A 383 -19.89 16.82 -12.76
C LEU A 383 -21.22 16.92 -12.02
N LEU A 384 -21.23 16.64 -10.72
CA LEU A 384 -22.40 16.73 -9.85
C LEU A 384 -22.99 18.15 -9.85
N LEU A 385 -22.17 19.15 -9.53
CA LEU A 385 -22.64 20.54 -9.45
C LEU A 385 -23.15 21.05 -10.80
N CYS A 386 -22.43 20.79 -11.88
CA CYS A 386 -22.75 21.41 -13.16
C CYS A 386 -23.77 20.63 -13.98
N ARG A 387 -23.56 19.32 -14.15
CA ARG A 387 -24.44 18.51 -14.99
C ARG A 387 -25.69 18.04 -14.27
N HIS A 388 -25.62 17.76 -12.97
CA HIS A 388 -26.78 17.23 -12.24
C HIS A 388 -27.61 18.30 -11.53
N ILE A 389 -27.01 19.45 -11.16
CA ILE A 389 -27.72 20.52 -10.46
C ILE A 389 -27.99 21.72 -11.37
N MET A 390 -26.95 22.34 -11.95
CA MET A 390 -27.11 23.58 -12.72
C MET A 390 -27.79 23.39 -14.07
N ASP A 391 -27.39 22.39 -14.88
CA ASP A 391 -27.97 22.16 -16.21
C ASP A 391 -29.49 21.91 -16.17
N PRO A 392 -30.04 21.04 -15.28
CA PRO A 392 -31.49 20.84 -15.20
C PRO A 392 -32.24 22.08 -14.73
N LEU A 393 -31.67 22.86 -13.81
CA LEU A 393 -32.27 24.10 -13.35
C LEU A 393 -32.32 25.13 -14.49
N ASN A 394 -31.28 25.16 -15.32
CA ASN A 394 -31.23 25.98 -16.54
C ASN A 394 -32.25 25.54 -17.60
N GLY A 395 -32.38 24.24 -17.83
CA GLY A 395 -33.42 23.69 -18.70
C GLY A 395 -34.82 24.00 -18.20
N PHE A 396 -35.05 23.90 -16.89
CA PHE A 396 -36.35 24.14 -16.27
C PHE A 396 -36.83 25.58 -16.42
N TRP A 397 -36.01 26.59 -16.07
CA TRP A 397 -36.45 27.98 -16.21
C TRP A 397 -36.62 28.34 -17.69
N PHE A 398 -35.74 27.85 -18.58
CA PHE A 398 -35.82 28.14 -20.01
C PHE A 398 -37.12 27.62 -20.61
N ALA A 399 -37.49 26.36 -20.33
CA ALA A 399 -38.75 25.78 -20.76
C ALA A 399 -39.96 26.48 -20.13
N SER A 400 -39.92 26.76 -18.83
CA SER A 400 -41.03 27.41 -18.11
C SER A 400 -41.31 28.82 -18.64
N VAL A 401 -40.27 29.62 -18.89
CA VAL A 401 -40.40 30.95 -19.48
C VAL A 401 -41.04 30.87 -20.86
N TRP A 402 -40.63 29.91 -21.70
CA TRP A 402 -41.21 29.78 -23.04
C TRP A 402 -42.68 29.37 -23.01
N CYS A 403 -43.06 28.45 -22.12
CA CYS A 403 -44.45 28.10 -21.88
C CYS A 403 -45.29 29.29 -21.40
N LEU A 404 -44.73 30.12 -20.51
CA LEU A 404 -45.41 31.33 -20.01
C LEU A 404 -45.56 32.41 -21.09
N VAL A 405 -44.56 32.59 -21.95
CA VAL A 405 -44.63 33.51 -23.09
C VAL A 405 -45.70 33.06 -24.09
N LEU A 406 -45.80 31.76 -24.38
CA LEU A 406 -46.86 31.22 -25.22
C LEU A 406 -48.25 31.43 -24.62
N LEU A 407 -48.41 31.21 -23.30
CA LEU A 407 -49.67 31.46 -22.61
C LEU A 407 -50.05 32.95 -22.65
N LEU A 408 -49.09 33.84 -22.46
CA LEU A 408 -49.28 35.29 -22.52
C LEU A 408 -49.69 35.75 -23.93
N ALA A 409 -49.06 35.20 -24.98
CA ALA A 409 -49.43 35.46 -26.36
C ALA A 409 -50.81 34.89 -26.74
N ALA A 410 -51.21 33.74 -26.16
CA ALA A 410 -52.50 33.11 -26.39
C ALA A 410 -53.66 33.83 -25.65
N THR A 411 -53.39 34.49 -24.53
CA THR A 411 -54.41 35.16 -23.69
C THR A 411 -55.33 36.14 -24.46
N PRO A 412 -54.85 37.07 -25.30
CA PRO A 412 -55.74 37.98 -26.04
C PRO A 412 -56.64 37.24 -27.05
N LEU A 413 -56.12 36.17 -27.67
CA LEU A 413 -56.89 35.32 -28.59
C LEU A 413 -58.02 34.60 -27.84
N LEU A 414 -57.70 34.07 -26.66
CA LEU A 414 -58.68 33.41 -25.79
C LEU A 414 -59.77 34.38 -25.31
N LEU A 415 -59.40 35.60 -24.90
CA LEU A 415 -60.38 36.61 -24.48
C LEU A 415 -61.32 37.02 -25.63
N LYS A 416 -60.79 37.19 -26.85
CA LYS A 416 -61.61 37.46 -28.04
C LYS A 416 -62.53 36.29 -28.38
N LEU A 417 -62.05 35.06 -28.24
CA LEU A 417 -62.84 33.86 -28.48
C LEU A 417 -63.97 33.70 -27.44
N ALA A 418 -63.71 34.03 -26.16
CA ALA A 418 -64.73 34.04 -25.12
C ALA A 418 -65.83 35.07 -25.41
N ASP A 419 -65.45 36.29 -25.82
CA ASP A 419 -66.38 37.36 -26.19
C ASP A 419 -67.24 36.97 -27.40
N TYR A 420 -66.63 36.31 -28.39
CA TYR A 420 -67.33 35.75 -29.55
C TYR A 420 -68.39 34.70 -29.13
N TYR A 421 -68.03 33.70 -28.31
CA TYR A 421 -68.99 32.70 -27.84
C TYR A 421 -70.12 33.30 -27.00
N LYS A 422 -69.82 34.35 -26.21
CA LYS A 422 -70.85 35.08 -25.45
C LYS A 422 -71.84 35.77 -26.39
N HIS A 423 -71.37 36.41 -27.45
CA HIS A 423 -72.22 37.08 -28.43
C HIS A 423 -73.13 36.11 -29.19
N ILE A 424 -72.64 34.95 -29.62
CA ILE A 424 -73.47 33.97 -30.33
C ILE A 424 -74.55 33.40 -29.39
N HIS A 425 -74.21 33.07 -28.14
CA HIS A 425 -75.19 32.60 -27.17
C HIS A 425 -76.33 33.63 -26.96
N GLN A 426 -76.00 34.92 -26.84
CA GLN A 426 -76.99 36.00 -26.72
C GLN A 426 -77.88 36.15 -27.96
N GLN A 427 -77.33 35.96 -29.16
CA GLN A 427 -78.10 35.99 -30.41
C GLN A 427 -79.07 34.80 -30.49
N MET A 428 -78.65 33.59 -30.08
CA MET A 428 -79.52 32.43 -30.02
C MET A 428 -80.61 32.58 -28.95
N SER A 429 -80.32 33.15 -27.78
CA SER A 429 -81.33 33.36 -26.74
C SER A 429 -82.41 34.39 -27.16
N HIS A 430 -82.02 35.46 -27.87
CA HIS A 430 -82.97 36.45 -28.39
C HIS A 430 -83.82 35.90 -29.56
N GLY A 431 -83.27 35.02 -30.40
CA GLY A 431 -84.02 34.34 -31.46
C GLY A 431 -85.11 33.40 -30.93
N VAL A 432 -84.87 32.72 -29.81
CA VAL A 432 -85.84 31.83 -29.15
C VAL A 432 -86.88 32.62 -28.33
N GLY A 433 -86.47 33.72 -27.69
CA GLY A 433 -87.39 34.61 -26.96
C GLY A 433 -88.46 35.24 -27.87
N SER A 434 -88.09 35.66 -29.08
CA SER A 434 -89.04 36.21 -30.07
C SER A 434 -90.00 35.15 -30.63
N GLN A 435 -89.60 33.88 -30.73
CA GLN A 435 -90.49 32.79 -31.14
C GLN A 435 -91.48 32.39 -30.03
N SER A 436 -91.09 32.51 -28.76
CA SER A 436 -91.95 32.16 -27.63
C SER A 436 -93.02 33.23 -27.36
N GLU A 437 -92.74 34.51 -27.59
CA GLU A 437 -93.75 35.58 -27.53
C GLU A 437 -94.78 35.49 -28.67
N MET A 438 -94.41 34.99 -29.86
CA MET A 438 -95.36 34.75 -30.95
C MET A 438 -96.30 33.55 -30.69
N ILE A 439 -95.89 32.56 -29.90
CA ILE A 439 -96.74 31.40 -29.59
C ILE A 439 -97.74 31.72 -28.46
N VAL A 440 -97.38 32.56 -27.48
CA VAL A 440 -98.30 32.97 -26.40
C VAL A 440 -99.37 33.97 -26.90
N GLY A 441 -99.09 34.77 -27.92
CA GLY A 441 -100.07 35.69 -28.52
C GLY A 441 -101.17 35.02 -29.34
N GLN A 442 -101.03 33.74 -29.71
CA GLN A 442 -101.97 33.05 -30.60
C GLN A 442 -102.97 32.12 -29.89
N GLU A 443 -102.80 31.86 -28.58
CA GLU A 443 -103.77 31.08 -27.78
C GLU A 443 -104.85 31.93 -27.09
N THR A 444 -104.75 33.27 -27.11
CA THR A 444 -105.76 34.15 -26.48
C THR A 444 -106.93 34.56 -27.41
N GLU A 445 -106.84 34.32 -28.73
CA GLU A 445 -107.90 34.68 -29.71
C GLU A 445 -108.82 33.51 -30.13
N ALA A 446 -108.61 32.29 -29.61
CA ALA A 446 -109.38 31.11 -30.02
C ALA A 446 -110.49 30.66 -29.05
N SER A 447 -110.81 31.41 -27.98
CA SER A 447 -111.84 31.01 -26.98
C SER A 447 -113.05 31.95 -26.86
N SER A 448 -113.32 32.83 -27.82
CA SER A 448 -114.51 33.70 -27.81
C SER A 448 -115.25 33.71 -29.15
N ASN A 449 -115.91 32.61 -29.50
CA ASN A 449 -117.01 32.64 -30.47
C ASN A 449 -117.91 31.40 -30.34
N TRP A 450 -118.80 31.42 -29.35
CA TRP A 450 -120.05 30.67 -29.38
C TRP A 450 -121.18 31.67 -29.15
N ASN A 451 -121.81 32.12 -30.23
CA ASN A 451 -123.13 32.77 -30.21
C ASN A 451 -123.98 32.12 -31.29
N THR A 452 -125.04 31.43 -30.87
CA THR A 452 -126.22 31.10 -31.68
C THR A 452 -126.96 32.39 -32.07
N PRO A 453 -127.66 32.42 -33.20
CA PRO A 453 -129.14 32.40 -33.09
C PRO A 453 -129.89 31.76 -34.29
N GLY A 454 -131.12 31.31 -34.04
CA GLY A 454 -132.16 31.07 -35.06
C GLY A 454 -132.52 29.62 -35.30
#